data_AF-A0A166B6V9-F1
#
_entry.id   AF-A0A166B6V9-F1
#
_cell.length_a   1.000
_cell.length_b   1.000
_cell.length_c   1.000
_cell.angle_alpha   90.00
_cell.angle_beta   90.00
_cell.angle_gamma   90.00
#
_symmetry.space_group_name_H-M   'P 1'
#
loop_
_entity.id
_entity.type
_entity.pdbx_description
1 polymer ?
#
loop_
_entity_poly.entity_id
_entity_poly.type
_entity_poly.pdbx_seq_one_letter_code
_entity_poly.pdbx_strand_id
1 'polypeptide(L)'
;ISSILLNGGVKELLLNDTKDFLESEKWYAARSILFRRGYLLHDVSVSDKSSAIHTITGELMLDIYMLSLWISNDTLTTLMSRVPARCIVPFEDLDAAFARRITRDSDSMGTPSDDKNKDRDEDDMGPMAPPSPSRSRRSRDKNLSDVNTLSLLGLLNARDGI
;
A
#
# COMPACT_ATOMS: atom_id res chain seq x y z
N ILE A 1 25.02 -15.33 11.96
CA ILE A 1 24.19 -14.71 10.89
C ILE A 1 23.38 -15.80 10.16
N SER A 2 22.78 -16.75 10.91
CA SER A 2 22.30 -18.04 10.36
C SER A 2 20.84 -18.38 10.70
N SER A 3 20.06 -17.43 11.20
CA SER A 3 18.70 -17.71 11.72
C SER A 3 17.58 -17.27 10.77
N ILE A 4 17.81 -17.24 9.46
CA ILE A 4 16.77 -16.86 8.50
C ILE A 4 16.57 -18.01 7.54
N LEU A 5 15.42 -18.65 7.63
CA LEU A 5 15.05 -19.81 6.84
C LEU A 5 14.51 -19.36 5.47
N LEU A 6 15.32 -18.67 4.67
CA LEU A 6 15.07 -18.69 3.22
C LEU A 6 15.66 -19.98 2.68
N ASN A 7 15.02 -20.54 1.64
CA ASN A 7 15.63 -21.62 0.86
C ASN A 7 17.08 -21.22 0.54
N GLY A 8 18.04 -22.08 0.92
CA GLY A 8 19.49 -21.80 0.95
C GLY A 8 20.18 -21.59 -0.40
N GLY A 9 19.44 -21.09 -1.39
CA GLY A 9 19.98 -20.51 -2.62
C GLY A 9 19.30 -19.20 -3.01
N VAL A 10 18.12 -18.86 -2.48
CA VAL A 10 17.41 -17.61 -2.79
C VAL A 10 18.14 -16.41 -2.17
N LYS A 11 18.65 -16.58 -0.94
CA LYS A 11 19.42 -15.54 -0.28
C LYS A 11 20.71 -15.24 -1.04
N GLU A 12 21.48 -16.26 -1.39
CA GLU A 12 22.72 -16.14 -2.14
C GLU A 12 22.47 -15.52 -3.53
N LEU A 13 21.41 -15.96 -4.21
CA LEU A 13 21.02 -15.41 -5.51
C LEU A 13 20.66 -13.93 -5.43
N LEU A 14 19.86 -13.54 -4.44
CA LEU A 14 19.48 -12.14 -4.23
C LEU A 14 20.71 -11.28 -3.90
N LEU A 15 21.59 -11.79 -3.05
CA LEU A 15 22.79 -11.09 -2.63
C LEU A 15 23.78 -10.90 -3.79
N ASN A 16 24.00 -11.94 -4.59
CA ASN A 16 24.86 -11.86 -5.77
C ASN A 16 24.26 -10.94 -6.84
N ASP A 17 22.96 -11.06 -7.14
CA ASP A 17 22.28 -10.15 -8.10
C ASP A 17 22.36 -8.69 -7.64
N THR A 18 22.24 -8.43 -6.33
CA THR A 18 22.35 -7.06 -5.80
C THR A 18 23.78 -6.53 -5.93
N LYS A 19 24.81 -7.35 -5.69
CA LYS A 19 26.22 -6.96 -5.90
C LYS A 19 26.49 -6.65 -7.36
N ASP A 20 26.07 -7.53 -8.27
CA ASP A 20 26.23 -7.35 -9.71
C ASP A 20 25.50 -6.08 -10.18
N PHE A 21 24.29 -5.83 -9.66
CA PHE A 21 23.55 -4.59 -9.93
C PHE A 21 24.34 -3.36 -9.49
N LEU A 22 24.89 -3.34 -8.27
CA LEU A 22 25.70 -2.22 -7.77
C LEU A 22 26.95 -1.97 -8.64
N GLU A 23 27.63 -3.02 -9.09
CA GLU A 23 28.80 -2.90 -9.96
C GLU A 23 28.46 -2.42 -11.39
N SER A 24 27.23 -2.69 -11.84
CA SER A 24 26.75 -2.32 -13.18
C SER A 24 26.33 -0.85 -13.33
N GLU A 25 26.48 0.01 -12.31
CA GLU A 25 26.06 1.42 -12.33
C GLU A 25 26.53 2.18 -13.59
N LYS A 26 27.79 1.99 -13.99
CA LYS A 26 28.36 2.61 -15.20
C LYS A 26 27.66 2.16 -16.48
N TRP A 27 27.24 0.90 -16.55
CA TRP A 27 26.55 0.34 -17.72
C TRP A 27 25.14 0.94 -17.87
N TYR A 28 24.43 1.17 -16.75
CA TYR A 28 23.13 1.83 -16.72
C TYR A 28 23.25 3.31 -17.11
N ALA A 29 24.22 4.02 -16.52
CA ALA A 29 24.49 5.42 -16.82
C ALA A 29 24.79 5.64 -18.31
N ALA A 30 25.62 4.78 -18.93
CA ALA A 30 25.96 4.87 -20.34
C ALA A 30 24.77 4.70 -21.30
N ARG A 31 23.70 4.02 -20.85
CA ARG A 31 22.50 3.73 -21.65
C ARG A 31 21.32 4.63 -21.31
N SER A 32 21.50 5.59 -20.40
CA SER A 32 20.40 6.43 -19.88
C SER A 32 19.23 5.59 -19.32
N ILE A 33 19.53 4.42 -18.76
CA ILE A 33 18.54 3.56 -18.10
C ILE A 33 18.51 3.92 -16.62
N LEU A 34 17.31 4.09 -16.06
CA LEU A 34 17.14 4.33 -14.63
C LEU A 34 17.81 3.22 -13.80
N PHE A 35 18.70 3.62 -12.90
CA PHE A 35 19.43 2.71 -12.03
C PHE A 35 18.58 2.30 -10.82
N ARG A 36 17.56 1.46 -11.06
CA ARG A 36 16.65 0.95 -10.02
C ARG A 36 16.39 -0.55 -10.23
N ARG A 37 16.51 -1.32 -9.15
CA ARG A 37 16.23 -2.78 -9.13
C ARG A 37 15.09 -3.05 -8.16
N GLY A 38 14.13 -3.88 -8.57
CA GLY A 38 12.97 -4.25 -7.76
C GLY A 38 12.92 -5.76 -7.57
N TYR A 39 12.68 -6.20 -6.33
CA TYR A 39 12.56 -7.60 -5.95
C TYR A 39 11.19 -7.86 -5.32
N LEU A 40 10.57 -8.98 -5.67
CA LEU A 40 9.33 -9.43 -5.06
C LEU A 40 9.58 -10.76 -4.35
N LEU A 41 9.61 -10.73 -3.03
CA LEU A 41 9.73 -11.93 -2.20
C LEU A 41 8.31 -12.45 -1.92
N HIS A 42 7.89 -13.47 -2.67
CA HIS A 42 6.65 -14.19 -2.40
C HIS A 42 6.95 -15.51 -1.66
N ASP A 43 5.94 -16.10 -1.01
CA ASP A 43 5.98 -17.44 -0.36
C ASP A 43 6.91 -17.66 0.85
N VAL A 44 7.70 -16.68 1.26
CA VAL A 44 8.44 -16.72 2.52
C VAL A 44 7.52 -16.34 3.70
N SER A 45 7.68 -16.96 4.86
CA SER A 45 6.98 -16.52 6.09
C SER A 45 7.26 -15.03 6.34
N VAL A 46 6.26 -14.25 6.76
CA VAL A 46 6.37 -12.78 6.92
C VAL A 46 7.58 -12.41 7.80
N SER A 47 7.79 -13.16 8.89
CA SER A 47 8.92 -12.98 9.81
C SER A 47 10.28 -13.16 9.14
N ASP A 48 10.39 -14.09 8.18
CA ASP A 48 11.65 -14.41 7.53
C ASP A 48 11.98 -13.41 6.41
N LYS A 49 10.98 -12.77 5.79
CA LYS A 49 11.19 -11.74 4.74
C LYS A 49 11.86 -10.49 5.27
N SER A 50 11.30 -9.86 6.30
CA SER A 50 11.84 -8.62 6.86
C SER A 50 13.24 -8.83 7.45
N SER A 51 13.43 -9.97 8.12
CA SER A 51 14.74 -10.38 8.65
C SER A 51 15.79 -10.57 7.53
N ALA A 52 15.40 -11.15 6.40
CA ALA A 52 16.26 -11.31 5.22
C ALA A 52 16.76 -9.97 4.70
N ILE A 53 15.82 -9.04 4.50
CA ILE A 53 16.10 -7.71 3.96
C ILE A 53 17.09 -6.99 4.89
N HIS A 54 16.86 -7.01 6.20
CA HIS A 54 17.77 -6.43 7.17
C HIS A 54 19.18 -7.04 7.11
N THR A 55 19.26 -8.37 7.00
CA THR A 55 20.55 -9.06 6.93
C THR A 55 21.32 -8.70 5.65
N ILE A 56 20.64 -8.71 4.50
CA ILE A 56 21.25 -8.35 3.21
C ILE A 56 21.69 -6.88 3.23
N THR A 57 20.86 -6.00 3.78
CA THR A 57 21.17 -4.56 3.88
C THR A 57 22.42 -4.33 4.72
N GLY A 58 22.54 -5.02 5.87
CA GLY A 58 23.73 -4.98 6.71
C GLY A 58 24.97 -5.57 6.04
N GLU A 59 24.82 -6.63 5.25
CA GLU A 59 25.93 -7.28 4.54
C GLU A 59 26.46 -6.43 3.37
N LEU A 60 25.58 -5.67 2.70
CA LEU A 60 25.94 -4.77 1.61
C LEU A 60 26.29 -3.34 2.06
N MET A 61 26.20 -3.07 3.36
CA MET A 61 26.38 -1.73 3.95
C MET A 61 25.53 -0.65 3.25
N LEU A 62 24.27 -0.98 2.96
CA LEU A 62 23.31 -0.04 2.39
C LEU A 62 22.43 0.54 3.49
N ASP A 63 21.90 1.74 3.27
CA ASP A 63 20.90 2.32 4.16
C ASP A 63 19.52 1.72 3.89
N ILE A 64 18.71 1.53 4.93
CA ILE A 64 17.33 1.06 4.80
C ILE A 64 16.35 2.19 5.11
N TYR A 65 15.39 2.42 4.20
CA TYR A 65 14.34 3.41 4.38
C TYR A 65 12.98 2.73 4.43
N MET A 66 12.43 2.65 5.63
CA MET A 66 11.10 2.10 5.84
C MET A 66 10.05 3.09 5.35
N LEU A 67 9.33 2.72 4.30
CA LEU A 67 8.24 3.51 3.77
C LEU A 67 6.93 2.79 4.02
N SER A 68 5.95 3.55 4.50
CA SER A 68 4.64 3.00 4.77
C SER A 68 3.66 3.20 3.62
N LEU A 69 2.90 2.15 3.30
CA LEU A 69 1.93 2.12 2.21
C LEU A 69 0.59 2.80 2.52
N TRP A 70 0.41 3.37 3.72
CA TRP A 70 -0.79 4.13 4.09
C TRP A 70 -0.76 5.61 3.68
N ILE A 71 0.20 6.00 2.85
CA ILE A 71 0.36 7.38 2.37
C ILE A 71 -0.33 7.60 1.02
N SER A 72 -0.65 8.86 0.71
CA SER A 72 -1.19 9.25 -0.59
C SER A 72 -0.16 9.09 -1.71
N ASN A 73 -0.64 8.99 -2.96
CA ASN A 73 0.23 8.90 -4.14
C ASN A 73 1.26 10.04 -4.24
N ASP A 74 0.81 11.27 -4.01
CA ASP A 74 1.67 12.45 -4.11
C ASP A 74 2.76 12.44 -3.03
N THR A 75 2.40 11.99 -1.82
CA THR A 75 3.35 11.84 -0.71
C THR A 75 4.37 10.75 -1.02
N LEU A 76 3.93 9.61 -1.57
CA LEU A 76 4.82 8.52 -1.98
C LEU A 76 5.82 8.98 -3.04
N THR A 77 5.33 9.65 -4.08
CA THR A 77 6.17 10.17 -5.17
C THR A 77 7.18 11.19 -4.64
N THR A 78 6.76 12.06 -3.73
CA THR A 78 7.63 13.05 -3.07
C THR A 78 8.67 12.38 -2.17
N LEU A 79 8.32 11.31 -1.46
CA LEU A 79 9.28 10.58 -0.62
C LEU A 79 10.28 9.85 -1.50
N MET A 80 9.81 9.12 -2.52
CA MET A 80 10.67 8.36 -3.45
C MET A 80 11.63 9.24 -4.26
N SER A 81 11.32 10.51 -4.47
CA SER A 81 12.25 11.47 -5.10
C SER A 81 13.32 12.01 -4.15
N ARG A 82 13.09 11.93 -2.83
CA ARG A 82 14.04 12.36 -1.79
C ARG A 82 14.90 11.22 -1.24
N VAL A 83 14.54 9.98 -1.55
CA VAL A 83 15.30 8.80 -1.16
C VAL A 83 16.72 8.89 -1.73
N PRO A 84 17.78 8.75 -0.91
CA PRO A 84 19.15 8.88 -1.39
C PRO A 84 19.56 7.71 -2.28
N ALA A 85 20.60 7.94 -3.07
CA ALA A 85 21.22 6.87 -3.86
C ALA A 85 21.79 5.78 -2.94
N ARG A 86 21.84 4.54 -3.45
CA ARG A 86 22.40 3.37 -2.75
C ARG A 86 21.70 3.04 -1.43
N CYS A 87 20.38 2.87 -1.48
CA CYS A 87 19.60 2.40 -0.34
C CYS A 87 18.62 1.30 -0.74
N ILE A 88 18.04 0.64 0.26
CA ILE A 88 16.98 -0.36 0.12
C ILE A 88 15.69 0.21 0.72
N VAL A 89 14.61 0.17 -0.07
CA VAL A 89 13.27 0.61 0.35
C VAL A 89 12.35 -0.61 0.35
N PRO A 90 12.15 -1.27 1.50
CA PRO A 90 11.17 -2.34 1.61
C PRO A 90 9.73 -1.78 1.56
N PHE A 91 8.87 -2.48 0.83
CA PHE A 91 7.42 -2.27 0.85
C PHE A 91 6.78 -3.49 1.51
N GLU A 92 6.52 -3.40 2.80
CA GLU A 92 5.86 -4.46 3.56
C GLU A 92 4.33 -4.36 3.44
N ASP A 93 3.63 -5.48 3.61
CA ASP A 93 2.16 -5.55 3.67
C ASP A 93 1.41 -4.95 2.47
N LEU A 94 2.00 -5.07 1.27
CA LEU A 94 1.41 -4.59 0.01
C LEU A 94 0.05 -5.25 -0.27
N ASP A 95 -0.07 -6.53 0.03
CA ASP A 95 -1.31 -7.32 -0.09
C ASP A 95 -2.42 -6.80 0.83
N ALA A 96 -2.11 -6.53 2.10
CA ALA A 96 -3.06 -5.97 3.06
C ALA A 96 -3.45 -4.51 2.71
N ALA A 97 -2.54 -3.74 2.12
CA ALA A 97 -2.83 -2.42 1.60
C ALA A 97 -3.83 -2.46 0.44
N PHE A 98 -3.69 -3.41 -0.49
CA PHE A 98 -4.60 -3.55 -1.64
C PHE A 98 -5.91 -4.25 -1.30
N ALA A 99 -5.91 -5.26 -0.42
CA ALA A 99 -7.13 -5.99 -0.04
C ALA A 99 -8.19 -5.07 0.57
N ARG A 100 -7.78 -4.13 1.43
CA ARG A 100 -8.68 -3.12 2.03
C ARG A 100 -9.28 -2.16 0.99
N ARG A 101 -8.65 -1.97 -0.16
CA ARG A 101 -9.18 -1.14 -1.24
C ARG A 101 -10.33 -1.83 -1.95
N ILE A 102 -10.18 -3.12 -2.26
CA ILE A 102 -11.24 -3.92 -2.91
C ILE A 102 -12.50 -3.91 -2.04
N THR A 103 -12.36 -3.99 -0.70
CA THR A 103 -13.50 -3.95 0.22
C THR A 103 -14.20 -2.58 0.26
N ARG A 104 -13.47 -1.46 0.09
CA ARG A 104 -14.06 -0.10 0.04
C ARG A 104 -14.79 0.16 -1.27
N ASP A 105 -14.27 -0.34 -2.38
CA ASP A 105 -14.94 -0.22 -3.68
C ASP A 105 -16.20 -1.10 -3.72
N SER A 106 -16.23 -2.26 -3.03
CA SER A 106 -17.43 -3.09 -2.92
C SER A 106 -18.52 -2.49 -2.02
N ASP A 107 -18.18 -1.72 -0.99
CA ASP A 107 -19.16 -0.98 -0.16
C ASP A 107 -19.74 0.26 -0.86
N SER A 108 -19.18 0.63 -2.02
CA SER A 108 -19.70 1.72 -2.86
C SER A 108 -20.76 1.24 -3.86
N MET A 109 -20.95 -0.08 -4.00
CA MET A 109 -22.19 -0.63 -4.56
C MET A 109 -23.18 -0.71 -3.43
N GLY A 110 -24.04 0.32 -3.34
CA GLY A 110 -25.14 0.37 -2.39
C GLY A 110 -25.92 -0.93 -2.42
N THR A 111 -25.68 -1.78 -1.42
CA THR A 111 -26.67 -2.75 -1.02
C THR A 111 -27.86 -1.93 -0.54
N PRO A 112 -29.05 -2.04 -1.17
CA PRO A 112 -30.23 -1.42 -0.61
C PRO A 112 -30.35 -2.05 0.78
N SER A 113 -30.31 -1.22 1.82
CA SER A 113 -30.75 -1.66 3.13
C SER A 113 -32.16 -2.20 2.93
N ASP A 114 -32.36 -3.49 3.19
CA ASP A 114 -33.68 -4.11 3.28
C ASP A 114 -34.42 -3.45 4.46
N ASP A 115 -34.93 -2.24 4.22
CA ASP A 115 -35.98 -1.63 5.00
C ASP A 115 -37.22 -2.47 4.73
N LYS A 116 -37.46 -3.46 5.59
CA LYS A 116 -38.72 -4.20 5.62
C LYS A 116 -39.83 -3.23 6.01
N ASN A 117 -40.34 -2.52 5.02
CA ASN A 117 -41.62 -1.83 5.07
C ASN A 117 -42.69 -2.92 5.23
N LYS A 118 -43.14 -3.12 6.47
CA LYS A 118 -44.29 -3.96 6.79
C LYS A 118 -45.49 -3.02 6.88
N ASP A 119 -46.10 -2.75 5.73
CA ASP A 119 -47.44 -2.18 5.65
C ASP A 119 -48.42 -3.15 6.32
N ARG A 120 -49.09 -2.66 7.37
CA ARG A 120 -50.36 -3.18 7.86
C ARG A 120 -51.21 -1.99 8.34
N ASP A 121 -52.08 -1.54 7.45
CA ASP A 121 -53.37 -0.88 7.73
C ASP A 121 -54.16 -1.76 8.74
N GLU A 122 -54.97 -1.34 9.71
CA GLU A 122 -55.98 -0.29 9.97
C GLU A 122 -56.25 -0.43 11.52
N ASP A 123 -56.34 0.57 12.40
CA ASP A 123 -57.50 1.41 12.75
C ASP A 123 -57.24 1.88 14.22
N ASP A 124 -57.17 3.19 14.51
CA ASP A 124 -57.72 3.80 15.75
C ASP A 124 -57.47 5.34 15.76
N MET A 125 -58.51 6.10 16.08
CA MET A 125 -58.57 7.56 16.03
C MET A 125 -58.15 8.20 17.38
N GLY A 126 -57.09 9.01 17.39
CA GLY A 126 -56.69 9.84 18.55
C GLY A 126 -55.84 11.06 18.14
N PRO A 127 -55.93 12.22 18.85
CA PRO A 127 -55.64 13.52 18.24
C PRO A 127 -54.15 13.92 18.24
N MET A 128 -53.69 14.23 17.02
CA MET A 128 -52.71 15.23 16.56
C MET A 128 -51.80 15.94 17.61
N ALA A 129 -50.52 15.57 17.61
CA ALA A 129 -49.40 16.40 18.10
C ALA A 129 -48.45 16.75 16.93
N PRO A 130 -47.83 17.96 16.89
CA PRO A 130 -47.18 18.47 15.68
C PRO A 130 -45.80 17.84 15.41
N PRO A 131 -45.37 17.70 14.13
CA PRO A 131 -44.08 17.13 13.78
C PRO A 131 -42.93 18.11 14.02
N SER A 132 -41.86 17.62 14.64
CA SER A 132 -40.60 18.36 14.85
C SER A 132 -39.76 18.41 13.56
N PRO A 133 -39.00 19.49 13.30
CA PRO A 133 -38.39 19.72 12.00
C PRO A 133 -37.20 18.80 11.76
N SER A 134 -37.17 18.24 10.55
CA SER A 134 -36.09 17.49 9.93
C SER A 134 -34.75 18.22 10.06
N ARG A 135 -33.89 17.75 10.97
CA ARG A 135 -32.46 18.11 10.94
C ARG A 135 -31.81 17.35 9.79
N SER A 136 -31.74 18.01 8.63
CA SER A 136 -30.77 17.74 7.58
C SER A 136 -29.36 17.72 8.21
N ARG A 137 -28.90 16.54 8.59
CA ARG A 137 -27.51 16.32 9.03
C ARG A 137 -26.65 16.21 7.79
N ARG A 138 -26.10 17.38 7.43
CA ARG A 138 -24.77 17.59 6.86
C ARG A 138 -24.24 16.44 6.00
N SER A 139 -24.42 16.60 4.69
CA SER A 139 -23.43 16.20 3.71
C SER A 139 -22.10 16.91 4.02
N ARG A 140 -21.20 16.26 4.76
CA ARG A 140 -19.81 16.70 4.93
C ARG A 140 -18.93 15.55 5.42
N ASP A 141 -18.81 14.50 4.61
CA ASP A 141 -17.76 13.49 4.76
C ASP A 141 -17.37 12.91 3.39
N LYS A 142 -17.01 13.79 2.44
CA LYS A 142 -16.47 13.37 1.12
C LYS A 142 -15.00 13.72 0.88
N ASN A 143 -14.32 14.36 1.83
CA ASN A 143 -12.96 14.87 1.60
C ASN A 143 -11.86 14.14 2.39
N LEU A 144 -12.16 13.05 3.12
CA LEU A 144 -11.13 12.23 3.80
C LEU A 144 -10.85 10.89 3.12
N SER A 145 -11.66 10.48 2.14
CA SER A 145 -11.49 9.19 1.44
C SER A 145 -10.37 9.19 0.40
N ASP A 146 -10.05 10.37 -0.15
CA ASP A 146 -9.08 10.49 -1.24
C ASP A 146 -7.62 10.53 -0.75
N VAL A 147 -7.41 10.73 0.56
CA VAL A 147 -6.07 10.89 1.15
C VAL A 147 -5.33 9.55 1.27
N ASN A 148 -6.04 8.42 1.17
CA ASN A 148 -5.48 7.08 1.45
C ASN A 148 -5.48 6.12 0.24
N THR A 149 -5.50 6.64 -0.99
CA THR A 149 -5.55 5.81 -2.20
C THR A 149 -4.19 5.71 -2.89
N LEU A 150 -3.25 5.02 -2.23
CA LEU A 150 -2.09 4.47 -2.94
C LEU A 150 -2.60 3.53 -4.04
N SER A 151 -2.36 3.87 -5.31
CA SER A 151 -2.73 3.03 -6.46
C SER A 151 -1.51 2.28 -6.98
N LEU A 152 -1.70 1.15 -7.68
CA LEU A 152 -0.61 0.43 -8.36
C LEU A 152 0.12 1.34 -9.35
N LEU A 153 -0.64 2.16 -10.09
CA LEU A 153 -0.10 3.17 -10.99
C LEU A 153 0.69 4.23 -10.22
N GLY A 154 0.19 4.65 -9.07
CA GLY A 154 0.88 5.58 -8.19
C GLY A 154 2.21 5.04 -7.66
N LEU A 155 2.24 3.78 -7.23
CA LEU A 155 3.47 3.10 -6.82
C LEU A 155 4.46 2.96 -7.97
N LEU A 156 3.97 2.66 -9.19
CA LEU A 156 4.81 2.57 -10.38
C LEU A 156 5.38 3.93 -10.76
N ASN A 157 4.56 4.99 -10.77
CA ASN A 157 5.00 6.36 -11.05
C ASN A 157 6.04 6.82 -10.03
N ALA A 158 5.82 6.54 -8.74
CA ALA A 158 6.80 6.85 -7.70
C ALA A 158 8.12 6.06 -7.87
N ARG A 159 8.07 4.84 -8.40
CA ARG A 159 9.26 4.07 -8.76
C ARG A 159 9.97 4.66 -9.98
N ASP A 160 9.24 5.11 -10.98
CA ASP A 160 9.81 5.62 -12.23
C ASP A 160 10.21 7.10 -12.14
N GLY A 161 9.75 7.80 -11.08
CA GLY A 161 10.03 9.22 -10.84
C GLY A 161 9.24 10.15 -11.77
N ILE A 162 8.07 9.72 -12.23
CA ILE A 162 7.14 10.46 -13.11
C ILE A 162 6.04 11.12 -12.29
#